data_AF-F9FKC1-F1
#
_entry.id   AF-F9FKC1-F1
#
_cell.length_a   1.000
_cell.length_b   1.000
_cell.length_c   1.000
_cell.angle_alpha   90.00
_cell.angle_beta   90.00
_cell.angle_gamma   90.00
#
_symmetry.space_group_name_H-M   'P 1'
#
loop_
_entity.id
_entity.type
_entity.pdbx_description
1 polymer ?
#
loop_
_entity_poly.entity_id
_entity_poly.type
_entity_poly.pdbx_seq_one_letter_code
_entity_poly.pdbx_strand_id
1 'polypeptide(L)'
;MLGSNRNVRLRVLSSFPRSLDAHWWYPQSVIMDPETARHENSQKQAEDHTTKQGSPQTPALKDKLASETHLRRFTENVLDSRQQEIENRESEKGQLAVEAETLRRQLAVTQRQLAEAQDQIFRLQPRRRDITEAEAREAYKILVGNVQRWVENRAAYAIEDLEIGRLAARASSPEGLRLVSLLREQSRRCLSVTQSDEFHITGVIMNYLHVTLFSKSFYCPLDDTEGDGTSRWVDDLENTMSRLPREPAADLAHQLHLAPSVYSLKWPARTAATRLEVYQCLNLANGGAILDLSGTKAASQARRGVIYLFDIAPGLFVERVEGGRKLGLKAIVKPTVLVTNSGGDVLQGPTIMSFLWNNTPTSQGTSRSTSRASSSRRPAGSVISASSRQRY
;
A
#
# COMPACT_ATOMS: atom_id res chain seq x y z
N MET A 1 41.40 -20.43 30.38
CA MET A 1 40.01 -20.88 30.65
C MET A 1 39.14 -20.25 29.57
N LEU A 2 38.85 -20.92 28.45
CA LEU A 2 37.85 -21.97 28.18
C LEU A 2 36.38 -21.52 28.30
N GLY A 3 35.66 -21.62 27.17
CA GLY A 3 34.19 -21.82 27.02
C GLY A 3 33.36 -20.53 26.89
N SER A 4 32.37 -20.39 26.00
CA SER A 4 31.76 -21.30 25.04
C SER A 4 30.88 -20.53 24.03
N ASN A 5 30.75 -21.10 22.84
CA ASN A 5 30.01 -20.66 21.65
C ASN A 5 28.50 -20.45 21.84
N ARG A 6 27.90 -19.57 21.02
CA ARG A 6 26.74 -19.88 20.14
C ARG A 6 26.51 -18.76 19.12
N ASN A 7 26.71 -19.10 17.85
CA ASN A 7 26.52 -18.28 16.66
C ASN A 7 25.29 -18.85 15.93
N VAL A 8 24.23 -18.05 15.72
CA VAL A 8 23.03 -18.48 14.98
C VAL A 8 22.97 -17.74 13.65
N ARG A 9 23.37 -18.46 12.58
CA ARG A 9 23.12 -18.12 11.17
C ARG A 9 21.76 -18.70 10.78
N LEU A 10 20.82 -17.87 10.35
CA LEU A 10 19.58 -18.30 9.69
C LEU A 10 19.90 -18.59 8.22
N ARG A 11 19.83 -19.88 7.84
CA ARG A 11 19.92 -20.36 6.45
C ARG A 11 18.52 -20.44 5.84
N VAL A 12 18.47 -20.00 4.58
CA VAL A 12 17.47 -20.24 3.54
C VAL A 12 17.06 -21.71 3.53
N LEU A 13 15.75 -21.99 3.65
CA LEU A 13 15.18 -23.31 3.39
C LEU A 13 14.67 -23.37 1.95
N SER A 14 15.52 -23.86 1.07
CA SER A 14 15.14 -24.49 -0.20
C SER A 14 15.67 -25.92 -0.16
N SER A 15 14.81 -26.88 0.17
CA SER A 15 15.17 -28.29 0.25
C SER A 15 14.47 -29.07 -0.85
N PHE A 16 15.14 -29.17 -2.00
CA PHE A 16 15.16 -30.38 -2.81
C PHE A 16 16.28 -31.28 -2.27
N PRO A 17 16.09 -32.61 -2.31
CA PRO A 17 17.17 -33.45 -2.80
C PRO A 17 16.69 -34.40 -3.90
N ARG A 18 17.47 -34.45 -4.98
CA ARG A 18 17.56 -35.58 -5.89
C ARG A 18 18.54 -36.60 -5.29
N SER A 19 18.23 -37.89 -5.50
CA SER A 19 19.12 -38.89 -6.12
C SER A 19 19.28 -40.20 -5.34
N LEU A 20 18.76 -41.26 -5.98
CA LEU A 20 19.29 -42.62 -6.13
C LEU A 20 19.59 -43.44 -4.86
N ASP A 21 18.84 -44.53 -4.67
CA ASP A 21 19.43 -45.86 -4.67
C ASP A 21 18.41 -46.92 -5.12
N ALA A 22 18.87 -47.73 -6.08
CA ALA A 22 18.16 -48.87 -6.63
C ALA A 22 18.35 -50.07 -5.70
N HIS A 23 17.26 -50.66 -5.22
CA HIS A 23 17.24 -52.03 -4.72
C HIS A 23 15.99 -52.74 -5.23
N TRP A 24 16.24 -53.68 -6.14
CA TRP A 24 15.52 -54.91 -6.46
C TRP A 24 14.16 -55.12 -5.77
N TRP A 25 13.09 -55.18 -6.57
CA TRP A 25 11.86 -55.88 -6.22
C TRP A 25 11.62 -56.99 -7.25
N TYR A 26 11.99 -58.22 -6.89
CA TYR A 26 11.38 -59.43 -7.43
C TYR A 26 10.14 -59.78 -6.56
N PRO A 27 9.18 -60.54 -7.13
CA PRO A 27 7.80 -60.63 -6.66
C PRO A 27 7.68 -61.53 -5.43
N GLN A 28 6.71 -61.17 -4.60
CA GLN A 28 6.34 -61.86 -3.36
C GLN A 28 5.86 -63.28 -3.68
N SER A 29 6.75 -64.23 -3.44
CA SER A 29 6.49 -65.66 -3.45
C SER A 29 5.51 -66.04 -2.34
N VAL A 30 4.61 -66.94 -2.71
CA VAL A 30 3.70 -67.73 -1.88
C VAL A 30 4.35 -68.12 -0.55
N ILE A 31 3.68 -67.76 0.54
CA ILE A 31 3.92 -68.29 1.88
C ILE A 31 3.41 -69.74 1.89
N MET A 32 4.33 -70.70 1.84
CA MET A 32 4.12 -72.06 2.36
C MET A 32 4.93 -72.17 3.65
N ASP A 33 4.24 -72.47 4.75
CA ASP A 33 4.85 -72.83 6.03
C ASP A 33 5.47 -74.23 5.96
N PRO A 34 6.71 -74.43 6.45
CA PRO A 34 7.22 -75.75 6.78
C PRO A 34 7.71 -75.78 8.23
N GLU A 35 7.00 -76.45 9.13
CA GLU A 35 7.62 -77.01 10.34
C GLU A 35 6.65 -77.95 11.06
N THR A 36 6.81 -79.26 10.86
CA THR A 36 6.73 -80.27 11.91
C THR A 36 7.18 -81.62 11.35
N ALA A 37 8.49 -81.86 11.41
CA ALA A 37 9.05 -83.20 11.44
C ALA A 37 9.80 -83.36 12.76
N ARG A 38 9.18 -84.06 13.73
CA ARG A 38 9.90 -84.67 14.83
C ARG A 38 9.85 -86.18 14.67
N HIS A 39 11.05 -86.73 14.59
CA HIS A 39 11.39 -88.13 14.62
C HIS A 39 10.73 -88.87 15.79
N GLU A 40 10.12 -90.01 15.51
CA GLU A 40 10.27 -91.20 16.35
C GLU A 40 10.45 -92.42 15.44
N ASN A 41 11.66 -92.98 15.50
CA ASN A 41 12.02 -94.28 14.97
C ASN A 41 12.18 -95.20 16.19
N SER A 42 11.43 -96.29 16.25
CA SER A 42 11.73 -97.41 17.14
C SER A 42 11.24 -98.70 16.50
N GLN A 43 12.23 -99.48 16.08
CA GLN A 43 12.14 -100.86 15.63
C GLN A 43 11.46 -101.75 16.67
N LYS A 44 10.56 -102.63 16.21
CA LYS A 44 10.35 -103.97 16.77
C LYS A 44 9.78 -104.90 15.70
N GLN A 45 10.62 -105.86 15.31
CA GLN A 45 10.37 -107.31 15.21
C GLN A 45 9.07 -107.78 14.52
N ALA A 46 9.13 -108.39 13.35
CA ALA A 46 9.51 -109.78 13.05
C ALA A 46 8.29 -110.72 12.98
N GLU A 47 8.13 -111.31 11.78
CA GLU A 47 7.48 -112.57 11.43
C GLU A 47 6.01 -112.80 11.82
N ASP A 48 5.13 -112.99 10.83
CA ASP A 48 4.58 -114.33 10.58
C ASP A 48 3.96 -114.45 9.17
N HIS A 49 4.11 -115.64 8.60
CA HIS A 49 3.46 -116.13 7.39
C HIS A 49 1.93 -116.16 7.56
N THR A 50 1.17 -116.04 6.47
CA THR A 50 0.34 -117.14 5.92
C THR A 50 -0.62 -116.61 4.84
N THR A 51 -0.47 -117.20 3.65
CA THR A 51 -1.34 -117.16 2.48
C THR A 51 -2.75 -117.67 2.78
N LYS A 52 -3.82 -117.00 2.30
CA LYS A 52 -4.90 -117.61 1.47
C LYS A 52 -6.10 -116.69 1.18
N GLN A 53 -6.54 -116.78 -0.08
CA GLN A 53 -7.91 -116.59 -0.62
C GLN A 53 -8.45 -115.14 -0.69
N GLY A 54 -9.02 -114.61 -1.77
CA GLY A 54 -9.52 -115.19 -3.02
C GLY A 54 -10.90 -114.58 -3.38
N SER A 55 -10.92 -113.66 -4.37
CA SER A 55 -12.07 -113.04 -5.09
C SER A 55 -12.70 -111.74 -4.53
N PRO A 56 -13.26 -110.82 -5.37
CA PRO A 56 -12.82 -110.33 -6.69
C PRO A 56 -12.52 -108.81 -6.63
N GLN A 57 -11.26 -108.38 -6.79
CA GLN A 57 -10.84 -106.95 -6.68
C GLN A 57 -11.10 -106.08 -7.93
N THR A 58 -11.86 -106.58 -8.90
CA THR A 58 -12.12 -105.93 -10.19
C THR A 58 -13.01 -104.67 -10.16
N PRO A 59 -14.02 -104.51 -9.28
CA PRO A 59 -14.80 -103.27 -9.21
C PRO A 59 -14.07 -102.16 -8.43
N ALA A 60 -13.43 -102.49 -7.31
CA ALA A 60 -12.75 -101.51 -6.44
C ALA A 60 -11.53 -100.83 -7.11
N LEU A 61 -10.79 -101.56 -7.96
CA LEU A 61 -9.68 -100.99 -8.74
C LEU A 61 -10.20 -100.10 -9.88
N LYS A 62 -11.35 -100.43 -10.46
CA LYS A 62 -12.01 -99.59 -11.48
C LYS A 62 -12.53 -98.29 -10.89
N ASP A 63 -13.10 -98.32 -9.70
CA ASP A 63 -13.57 -97.13 -8.99
C ASP A 63 -12.40 -96.22 -8.59
N LYS A 64 -11.28 -96.80 -8.13
CA LYS A 64 -10.04 -96.05 -7.89
C LYS A 64 -9.50 -95.39 -9.17
N LEU A 65 -9.43 -96.13 -10.27
CA LEU A 65 -8.99 -95.58 -11.56
C LEU A 65 -9.94 -94.48 -12.07
N ALA A 66 -11.25 -94.63 -11.87
CA ALA A 66 -12.24 -93.61 -12.20
C ALA A 66 -12.09 -92.36 -11.31
N SER A 67 -11.82 -92.52 -10.01
CA SER A 67 -11.57 -91.41 -9.09
C SER A 67 -10.27 -90.66 -9.42
N GLU A 68 -9.22 -91.39 -9.81
CA GLU A 68 -7.92 -90.82 -10.18
C GLU A 68 -8.03 -90.06 -11.52
N THR A 69 -8.72 -90.63 -12.50
CA THR A 69 -8.97 -89.94 -13.78
C THR A 69 -9.85 -88.71 -13.59
N HIS A 70 -10.81 -88.73 -12.67
CA HIS A 70 -11.58 -87.55 -12.29
C HIS A 70 -10.71 -86.49 -11.62
N LEU A 71 -9.83 -86.90 -10.68
CA LEU A 71 -8.92 -86.00 -10.00
C LEU A 71 -7.94 -85.35 -10.98
N ARG A 72 -7.38 -86.11 -11.92
CA ARG A 72 -6.48 -85.61 -12.97
C ARG A 72 -7.16 -84.55 -13.83
N ARG A 73 -8.38 -84.82 -14.31
CA ARG A 73 -9.18 -83.85 -15.08
C ARG A 73 -9.54 -82.62 -14.25
N PHE A 74 -9.86 -82.80 -12.98
CA PHE A 74 -10.13 -81.68 -12.08
C PHE A 74 -8.88 -80.80 -11.89
N THR A 75 -7.71 -81.41 -11.65
CA THR A 75 -6.45 -80.66 -11.52
C THR A 75 -6.05 -79.99 -12.83
N GLU A 76 -6.28 -80.63 -13.97
CA GLU A 76 -6.03 -80.06 -15.30
C GLU A 76 -6.90 -78.81 -15.52
N ASN A 77 -8.21 -78.90 -15.28
CA ASN A 77 -9.13 -77.76 -15.38
C ASN A 77 -8.76 -76.60 -14.43
N VAL A 78 -8.30 -76.90 -13.21
CA VAL A 78 -7.87 -75.87 -12.25
C VAL A 78 -6.58 -75.19 -12.72
N LEU A 79 -5.63 -75.97 -13.27
CA LEU A 79 -4.39 -75.44 -13.82
C LEU A 79 -4.65 -74.59 -15.07
N ASP A 80 -5.52 -75.03 -15.98
CA ASP A 80 -5.92 -74.28 -17.16
C ASP A 80 -6.64 -72.97 -16.79
N SER A 81 -7.55 -73.02 -15.81
CA SER A 81 -8.22 -71.83 -15.30
C SER A 81 -7.23 -70.84 -14.66
N ARG A 82 -6.22 -71.35 -13.93
CA ARG A 82 -5.18 -70.52 -13.31
C ARG A 82 -4.25 -69.91 -14.36
N GLN A 83 -3.92 -70.66 -15.39
CA GLN A 83 -3.11 -70.21 -16.51
C GLN A 83 -3.81 -69.08 -17.27
N GLN A 84 -5.09 -69.24 -17.57
CA GLN A 84 -5.90 -68.19 -18.20
C GLN A 84 -5.99 -66.92 -17.33
N GLU A 85 -6.13 -67.08 -16.01
CA GLU A 85 -6.15 -65.95 -15.06
C GLU A 85 -4.82 -65.18 -15.06
N ILE A 86 -3.68 -65.89 -15.16
CA ILE A 86 -2.35 -65.28 -15.23
C ILE A 86 -2.19 -64.51 -16.56
N GLU A 87 -2.55 -65.12 -17.68
CA GLU A 87 -2.46 -64.47 -19.00
C GLU A 87 -3.30 -63.20 -19.06
N ASN A 88 -4.52 -63.24 -18.51
CA ASN A 88 -5.38 -62.06 -18.42
C ASN A 88 -4.72 -60.95 -17.58
N ARG A 89 -4.17 -61.27 -16.40
CA ARG A 89 -3.47 -60.30 -15.55
C ARG A 89 -2.20 -59.74 -16.18
N GLU A 90 -1.46 -60.56 -16.93
CA GLU A 90 -0.28 -60.12 -17.66
C GLU A 90 -0.66 -59.15 -18.78
N SER A 91 -1.77 -59.41 -19.48
CA SER A 91 -2.31 -58.51 -20.49
C SER A 91 -2.77 -57.17 -19.89
N GLU A 92 -3.47 -57.18 -18.76
CA GLU A 92 -3.92 -55.98 -18.04
C GLU A 92 -2.72 -55.18 -17.52
N LYS A 93 -1.72 -55.85 -16.95
CA LYS A 93 -0.48 -55.22 -16.50
C LYS A 93 0.27 -54.57 -17.67
N GLY A 94 0.27 -55.21 -18.84
CA GLY A 94 0.81 -54.65 -20.07
C GLY A 94 0.11 -53.36 -20.47
N GLN A 95 -1.23 -53.34 -20.45
CA GLN A 95 -2.02 -52.14 -20.77
C GLN A 95 -1.79 -51.01 -19.76
N LEU A 96 -1.82 -51.30 -18.47
CA LEU A 96 -1.58 -50.32 -17.41
C LEU A 96 -0.15 -49.75 -17.46
N ALA A 97 0.84 -50.56 -17.84
CA ALA A 97 2.21 -50.09 -18.02
C ALA A 97 2.34 -49.08 -19.17
N VAL A 98 1.64 -49.33 -20.29
CA VAL A 98 1.57 -48.39 -21.41
C VAL A 98 0.87 -47.10 -21.01
N GLU A 99 -0.24 -47.19 -20.28
CA GLU A 99 -0.98 -46.03 -19.79
C GLU A 99 -0.19 -45.19 -18.78
N ALA A 100 0.53 -45.84 -17.86
CA ALA A 100 1.41 -45.15 -16.92
C ALA A 100 2.54 -44.39 -17.65
N GLU A 101 3.07 -44.98 -18.72
CA GLU A 101 4.12 -44.36 -19.53
C GLU A 101 3.59 -43.17 -20.36
N THR A 102 2.39 -43.28 -20.94
CA THR A 102 1.76 -42.15 -21.66
C THR A 102 1.43 -41.00 -20.71
N LEU A 103 0.88 -41.29 -19.53
CA LEU A 103 0.61 -40.27 -18.51
C LEU A 103 1.89 -39.58 -18.04
N ARG A 104 2.98 -40.32 -17.80
CA ARG A 104 4.29 -39.73 -17.44
C ARG A 104 4.81 -38.77 -18.52
N ARG A 105 4.67 -39.14 -19.80
CA ARG A 105 5.07 -38.26 -20.91
C ARG A 105 4.21 -37.01 -20.97
N GLN A 106 2.89 -37.14 -20.79
CA GLN A 106 1.99 -35.98 -20.75
C GLN A 106 2.32 -35.05 -19.57
N LEU A 107 2.64 -35.61 -18.40
CA LEU A 107 3.04 -34.84 -17.23
C LEU A 107 4.34 -34.07 -17.49
N ALA A 108 5.32 -34.71 -18.13
CA ALA A 108 6.57 -34.03 -18.50
C ALA A 108 6.34 -32.89 -19.52
N VAL A 109 5.48 -33.11 -20.52
CA VAL A 109 5.13 -32.10 -21.52
C VAL A 109 4.40 -30.92 -20.87
N THR A 110 3.40 -31.18 -20.04
CA THR A 110 2.63 -30.13 -19.35
C THR A 110 3.49 -29.33 -18.37
N GLN A 111 4.39 -29.98 -17.63
CA GLN A 111 5.37 -29.28 -16.78
C GLN A 111 6.31 -28.38 -17.58
N ARG A 112 6.75 -28.84 -18.75
CA ARG A 112 7.59 -28.04 -19.66
C ARG A 112 6.83 -26.84 -20.20
N GLN A 113 5.59 -27.04 -20.66
CA GLN A 113 4.71 -25.96 -21.12
C GLN A 113 4.43 -24.94 -20.02
N LEU A 114 4.24 -25.39 -18.77
CA LEU A 114 4.09 -24.50 -17.63
C LEU A 114 5.35 -23.64 -17.41
N ALA A 115 6.53 -24.25 -17.46
CA ALA A 115 7.79 -23.52 -17.30
C ALA A 115 8.03 -22.51 -18.43
N GLU A 116 7.75 -22.90 -19.68
CA GLU A 116 7.87 -22.04 -20.86
C GLU A 116 6.85 -20.88 -20.81
N ALA A 117 5.59 -21.15 -20.41
CA ALA A 117 4.57 -20.13 -20.23
C ALA A 117 4.92 -19.17 -19.08
N GLN A 118 5.46 -19.66 -17.97
CA GLN A 118 5.95 -18.82 -16.87
C GLN A 118 7.08 -17.90 -17.35
N ASP A 119 8.10 -18.44 -18.02
CA ASP A 119 9.20 -17.63 -18.59
C ASP A 119 8.68 -16.58 -19.58
N GLN A 120 7.72 -16.96 -20.43
CA GLN A 120 7.09 -16.03 -21.38
C GLN A 120 6.30 -14.93 -20.66
N ILE A 121 5.54 -15.24 -19.61
CA ILE A 121 4.83 -14.25 -18.79
C ILE A 121 5.83 -13.29 -18.15
N PHE A 122 6.93 -13.79 -17.56
CA PHE A 122 7.94 -12.93 -16.94
C PHE A 122 8.72 -12.08 -17.94
N ARG A 123 8.93 -12.56 -19.18
CA ARG A 123 9.55 -11.77 -20.25
C ARG A 123 8.63 -10.69 -20.81
N LEU A 124 7.34 -10.97 -20.91
CA LEU A 124 6.32 -10.04 -21.42
C LEU A 124 5.89 -9.01 -20.38
N GLN A 125 6.11 -9.27 -19.10
CA GLN A 125 5.92 -8.25 -18.08
C GLN A 125 6.81 -7.05 -18.41
N PRO A 126 6.22 -5.86 -18.65
CA PRO A 126 7.00 -4.64 -18.74
C PRO A 126 7.87 -4.58 -17.49
N ARG A 127 9.20 -4.44 -17.65
CA ARG A 127 10.09 -4.18 -16.52
C ARG A 127 9.58 -2.89 -15.88
N ARG A 128 8.77 -3.00 -14.84
CA ARG A 128 8.25 -1.85 -14.11
C ARG A 128 9.49 -1.11 -13.60
N ARG A 129 9.71 0.09 -14.14
CA ARG A 129 10.74 0.97 -13.60
C ARG A 129 10.14 1.56 -12.34
N ASP A 130 10.41 0.91 -11.22
CA ASP A 130 10.00 1.41 -9.92
C ASP A 130 10.65 2.76 -9.66
N ILE A 131 9.85 3.73 -9.22
CA ILE A 131 10.37 5.03 -8.81
C ILE A 131 11.28 4.87 -7.60
N THR A 132 12.53 5.30 -7.74
CA THR A 132 13.50 5.29 -6.65
C THR A 132 13.20 6.39 -5.63
N GLU A 133 13.70 6.26 -4.39
CA GLU A 133 13.56 7.33 -3.38
C GLU A 133 14.09 8.69 -3.86
N ALA A 134 15.16 8.68 -4.66
CA ALA A 134 15.77 9.89 -5.20
C ALA A 134 14.89 10.54 -6.27
N GLU A 135 14.33 9.74 -7.18
CA GLU A 135 13.37 10.20 -8.19
C GLU A 135 12.08 10.72 -7.54
N ALA A 136 11.54 10.00 -6.54
CA ALA A 136 10.36 10.43 -5.79
C ALA A 136 10.61 11.75 -5.06
N ARG A 137 11.78 11.90 -4.42
CA ARG A 137 12.20 13.15 -3.78
C ARG A 137 12.26 14.29 -4.78
N GLU A 138 12.90 14.07 -5.93
CA GLU A 138 13.12 15.12 -6.92
C GLU A 138 11.82 15.52 -7.60
N ALA A 139 11.01 14.56 -8.03
CA ALA A 139 9.70 14.82 -8.62
C ALA A 139 8.78 15.59 -7.65
N TYR A 140 8.82 15.26 -6.36
CA TYR A 140 8.07 15.99 -5.34
C TYR A 140 8.58 17.43 -5.15
N LYS A 141 9.90 17.65 -5.13
CA LYS A 141 10.47 19.00 -5.08
C LYS A 141 10.12 19.82 -6.32
N ILE A 142 10.15 19.20 -7.50
CA ILE A 142 9.72 19.84 -8.75
C ILE A 142 8.25 20.24 -8.65
N LEU A 143 7.37 19.36 -8.15
CA LEU A 143 5.97 19.68 -7.94
C LEU A 143 5.79 20.89 -7.02
N VAL A 144 6.42 20.89 -5.83
CA VAL A 144 6.32 22.02 -4.88
C VAL A 144 6.86 23.31 -5.51
N GLY A 145 8.02 23.24 -6.18
CA GLY A 145 8.60 24.40 -6.86
C GLY A 145 7.76 24.90 -8.05
N ASN A 146 7.06 24.00 -8.75
CA ASN A 146 6.12 24.37 -9.80
C ASN A 146 4.92 25.11 -9.23
N VAL A 147 4.37 24.66 -8.09
CA VAL A 147 3.29 25.36 -7.39
C VAL A 147 3.76 26.74 -6.93
N GLN A 148 4.94 26.85 -6.30
CA GLN A 148 5.48 28.13 -5.85
C GLN A 148 5.65 29.12 -7.01
N ARG A 149 6.37 28.73 -8.06
CA ARG A 149 6.54 29.58 -9.26
C ARG A 149 5.20 29.94 -9.91
N TRP A 150 4.25 29.01 -9.89
CA TRP A 150 2.92 29.26 -10.42
C TRP A 150 2.19 30.35 -9.62
N VAL A 151 2.33 30.36 -8.29
CA VAL A 151 1.74 31.37 -7.40
C VAL A 151 2.44 32.71 -7.58
N GLU A 152 3.77 32.75 -7.50
CA GLU A 152 4.56 33.99 -7.66
C GLU A 152 4.22 34.72 -8.97
N ASN A 153 4.10 33.99 -10.08
CA ASN A 153 3.79 34.57 -11.39
C ASN A 153 2.36 35.12 -11.53
N ARG A 154 1.43 34.76 -10.63
CA ARG A 154 0.00 35.10 -10.76
C ARG A 154 -0.54 35.93 -9.60
N ALA A 155 -0.03 35.72 -8.40
CA ALA A 155 -0.49 36.39 -7.19
C ALA A 155 -0.12 37.88 -7.20
N ALA A 156 0.99 38.25 -7.83
CA ALA A 156 1.49 39.62 -7.88
C ALA A 156 0.42 40.65 -8.27
N TYR A 157 -0.35 40.40 -9.34
CA TYR A 157 -1.40 41.31 -9.79
C TYR A 157 -2.55 41.44 -8.79
N ALA A 158 -2.93 40.34 -8.14
CA ALA A 158 -3.99 40.36 -7.14
C ALA A 158 -3.53 41.05 -5.85
N ILE A 159 -2.26 40.89 -5.47
CA ILE A 159 -1.67 41.58 -4.33
C ILE A 159 -1.61 43.09 -4.61
N GLU A 160 -1.17 43.50 -5.81
CA GLU A 160 -1.15 44.91 -6.23
C GLU A 160 -2.56 45.53 -6.23
N ASP A 161 -3.56 44.82 -6.78
CA ASP A 161 -4.96 45.25 -6.74
C ASP A 161 -5.49 45.42 -5.30
N LEU A 162 -4.96 44.67 -4.33
CA LEU A 162 -5.33 44.77 -2.92
C LEU A 162 -4.71 46.01 -2.29
N GLU A 163 -3.42 46.22 -2.51
CA GLU A 163 -2.67 47.36 -1.98
C GLU A 163 -3.24 48.71 -2.47
N ILE A 164 -3.70 48.77 -3.71
CA ILE A 164 -4.31 49.96 -4.32
C ILE A 164 -5.82 50.05 -3.97
N GLY A 165 -6.39 49.05 -3.30
CA GLY A 165 -7.80 49.03 -2.87
C GLY A 165 -8.81 48.72 -3.98
N ARG A 166 -8.36 48.26 -5.16
CA ARG A 166 -9.23 47.87 -6.28
C ARG A 166 -10.00 46.60 -6.00
N LEU A 167 -9.44 45.68 -5.20
CA LEU A 167 -10.14 44.46 -4.77
C LEU A 167 -11.39 44.76 -3.94
N ALA A 168 -11.38 45.80 -3.11
CA ALA A 168 -12.54 46.21 -2.32
C ALA A 168 -13.72 46.73 -3.16
N ALA A 169 -13.45 47.15 -4.39
CA ALA A 169 -14.48 47.58 -5.35
C ALA A 169 -15.13 46.40 -6.09
N ARG A 170 -14.62 45.17 -5.94
CA ARG A 170 -15.16 43.97 -6.60
C ARG A 170 -16.14 43.25 -5.67
N ALA A 171 -17.23 42.73 -6.24
CA ALA A 171 -18.15 41.88 -5.49
C ALA A 171 -17.45 40.59 -5.03
N SER A 172 -17.70 40.17 -3.80
CA SER A 172 -17.18 38.93 -3.24
C SER A 172 -17.76 37.71 -3.96
N SER A 173 -16.91 36.88 -4.55
CA SER A 173 -17.34 35.59 -5.11
C SER A 173 -17.51 34.53 -4.01
N PRO A 174 -18.60 33.72 -4.02
CA PRO A 174 -18.74 32.54 -3.16
C PRO A 174 -17.59 31.54 -3.30
N GLU A 175 -16.88 31.53 -4.42
CA GLU A 175 -15.72 30.67 -4.68
C GLU A 175 -14.54 31.00 -3.78
N GLY A 176 -14.40 32.27 -3.39
CA GLY A 176 -13.34 32.74 -2.49
C GLY A 176 -13.39 32.06 -1.13
N LEU A 177 -14.61 31.78 -0.63
CA LEU A 177 -14.79 31.09 0.65
C LEU A 177 -14.36 29.63 0.60
N ARG A 178 -14.56 28.98 -0.54
CA ARG A 178 -14.11 27.61 -0.75
C ARG A 178 -12.58 27.53 -0.77
N LEU A 179 -11.91 28.57 -1.28
CA LEU A 179 -10.46 28.67 -1.22
C LEU A 179 -9.98 28.78 0.24
N VAL A 180 -10.62 29.64 1.04
CA VAL A 180 -10.25 29.80 2.47
C VAL A 180 -10.60 28.54 3.28
N SER A 181 -11.65 27.80 2.91
CA SER A 181 -11.99 26.54 3.58
C SER A 181 -10.95 25.43 3.35
N LEU A 182 -10.10 25.54 2.33
CA LEU A 182 -8.98 24.63 2.12
C LEU A 182 -7.74 24.99 2.94
N LEU A 183 -7.68 26.19 3.52
CA LEU A 183 -6.61 26.49 4.48
C LEU A 183 -6.72 25.60 5.70
N ARG A 184 -5.57 25.12 6.16
CA ARG A 184 -5.44 24.43 7.44
C ARG A 184 -5.70 25.40 8.59
N GLU A 185 -6.11 24.85 9.73
CA GLU A 185 -6.52 25.61 10.91
C GLU A 185 -5.49 26.66 11.35
N GLN A 186 -4.20 26.32 11.36
CA GLN A 186 -3.15 27.27 11.74
C GLN A 186 -3.05 28.44 10.75
N SER A 187 -3.15 28.17 9.45
CA SER A 187 -3.12 29.20 8.40
C SER A 187 -4.30 30.18 8.52
N ARG A 188 -5.47 29.70 8.93
CA ARG A 188 -6.67 30.54 9.16
C ARG A 188 -6.55 31.48 10.36
N ARG A 189 -5.65 31.19 11.30
CA ARG A 189 -5.36 32.10 12.44
C ARG A 189 -4.41 33.22 12.05
N CYS A 190 -3.72 33.07 10.94
CA CYS A 190 -2.71 34.00 10.44
C CYS A 190 -3.16 34.70 9.15
N LEU A 191 -4.47 34.83 8.89
CA LEU A 191 -4.95 35.41 7.63
C LEU A 191 -4.47 36.85 7.44
N SER A 192 -4.40 37.65 8.50
CA SER A 192 -4.00 39.05 8.45
C SER A 192 -2.50 39.29 8.50
N VAL A 193 -1.65 38.24 8.43
CA VAL A 193 -0.19 38.43 8.45
C VAL A 193 0.26 39.08 7.15
N THR A 194 0.95 40.22 7.22
CA THR A 194 1.39 40.94 6.01
C THR A 194 2.44 40.12 5.24
N GLN A 195 2.45 40.24 3.90
CA GLN A 195 3.36 39.52 2.99
C GLN A 195 3.21 37.98 2.99
N SER A 196 2.12 37.45 3.54
CA SER A 196 1.93 36.00 3.63
C SER A 196 1.08 35.40 2.50
N ASP A 197 0.50 36.22 1.63
CA ASP A 197 -0.48 35.80 0.62
C ASP A 197 0.00 34.65 -0.26
N GLU A 198 1.21 34.76 -0.81
CA GLU A 198 1.78 33.73 -1.67
C GLU A 198 1.95 32.39 -0.94
N PHE A 199 2.34 32.44 0.34
CA PHE A 199 2.49 31.25 1.18
C PHE A 199 1.14 30.64 1.54
N HIS A 200 0.12 31.46 1.80
CA HIS A 200 -1.25 30.97 2.01
C HIS A 200 -1.80 30.30 0.75
N ILE A 201 -1.67 30.94 -0.42
CA ILE A 201 -2.15 30.39 -1.69
C ILE A 201 -1.42 29.07 -1.99
N THR A 202 -0.10 29.02 -1.78
CA THR A 202 0.70 27.78 -1.88
C THR A 202 0.15 26.69 -0.96
N GLY A 203 -0.11 27.04 0.30
CA GLY A 203 -0.70 26.14 1.29
C GLY A 203 -2.06 25.58 0.89
N VAL A 204 -2.93 26.42 0.31
CA VAL A 204 -4.23 25.98 -0.23
C VAL A 204 -4.05 24.96 -1.34
N ILE A 205 -3.22 25.28 -2.34
CA ILE A 205 -3.00 24.40 -3.49
C ILE A 205 -2.40 23.06 -3.05
N MET A 206 -1.39 23.09 -2.17
CA MET A 206 -0.77 21.87 -1.65
C MET A 206 -1.73 21.04 -0.82
N ASN A 207 -2.61 21.65 -0.01
CA ASN A 207 -3.61 20.92 0.76
C ASN A 207 -4.69 20.31 -0.12
N TYR A 208 -5.11 21.04 -1.15
CA TYR A 208 -5.99 20.51 -2.17
C TYR A 208 -5.40 19.27 -2.84
N LEU A 209 -4.19 19.37 -3.42
CA LEU A 209 -3.53 18.24 -4.11
C LEU A 209 -3.35 17.04 -3.17
N HIS A 210 -3.01 17.30 -1.91
CA HIS A 210 -2.91 16.26 -0.89
C HIS A 210 -4.23 15.51 -0.70
N VAL A 211 -5.35 16.22 -0.51
CA VAL A 211 -6.66 15.60 -0.24
C VAL A 211 -7.20 14.89 -1.48
N THR A 212 -7.00 15.44 -2.67
CA THR A 212 -7.63 14.91 -3.89
C THR A 212 -6.83 13.84 -4.61
N LEU A 213 -5.50 13.90 -4.55
CA LEU A 213 -4.62 12.98 -5.27
C LEU A 213 -3.86 12.05 -4.32
N PHE A 214 -3.15 12.61 -3.34
CA PHE A 214 -2.20 11.82 -2.54
C PHE A 214 -2.81 11.09 -1.35
N SER A 215 -4.03 11.44 -0.93
CA SER A 215 -4.73 10.79 0.19
C SER A 215 -5.68 9.68 -0.25
N LYS A 216 -5.92 9.51 -1.57
CA LYS A 216 -6.84 8.53 -2.11
C LYS A 216 -6.10 7.26 -2.53
N SER A 217 -6.61 6.10 -2.16
CA SER A 217 -6.15 4.82 -2.71
C SER A 217 -6.67 4.64 -4.14
N PHE A 218 -5.81 4.24 -5.07
CA PHE A 218 -6.12 3.97 -6.50
C PHE A 218 -7.32 3.02 -6.76
N TYR A 219 -7.83 2.32 -5.75
CA TYR A 219 -9.01 1.45 -5.84
C TYR A 219 -10.35 2.17 -5.72
N CYS A 220 -10.34 3.48 -5.56
CA CYS A 220 -11.50 4.32 -5.83
C CYS A 220 -11.38 4.71 -7.31
N PRO A 221 -12.23 4.16 -8.23
CA PRO A 221 -12.53 4.92 -9.44
C PRO A 221 -12.84 6.31 -8.94
N LEU A 222 -12.19 7.36 -9.45
CA LEU A 222 -12.46 8.74 -9.04
C LEU A 222 -13.98 8.85 -8.83
N ASP A 223 -14.44 8.84 -7.58
CA ASP A 223 -15.83 8.50 -7.30
C ASP A 223 -16.69 9.62 -7.90
N ASP A 224 -17.20 9.36 -9.10
CA ASP A 224 -18.23 10.15 -9.78
C ASP A 224 -19.60 9.96 -9.07
N THR A 225 -19.62 9.15 -8.00
CA THR A 225 -20.81 8.75 -7.26
C THR A 225 -21.22 9.77 -6.20
N GLU A 226 -20.31 10.63 -5.72
CA GLU A 226 -20.64 11.75 -4.84
C GLU A 226 -20.11 13.08 -5.38
N GLY A 227 -20.74 13.53 -6.47
CA GLY A 227 -20.99 14.95 -6.73
C GLY A 227 -19.77 15.85 -6.81
N ASP A 228 -19.13 15.92 -7.98
CA ASP A 228 -19.28 17.05 -8.93
C ASP A 228 -19.06 18.50 -8.45
N GLY A 229 -18.68 18.70 -7.18
CA GLY A 229 -18.40 20.00 -6.58
C GLY A 229 -16.91 20.25 -6.48
N THR A 230 -16.09 19.22 -6.23
CA THR A 230 -14.64 19.38 -6.03
C THR A 230 -13.87 19.30 -7.34
N SER A 231 -14.20 18.34 -8.23
CA SER A 231 -13.61 18.26 -9.57
C SER A 231 -14.03 19.45 -10.44
N ARG A 232 -15.33 19.80 -10.50
CA ARG A 232 -15.76 21.04 -11.19
C ARG A 232 -15.22 22.31 -10.57
N TRP A 233 -15.07 22.39 -9.25
CA TRP A 233 -14.42 23.54 -8.64
C TRP A 233 -12.95 23.62 -8.96
N VAL A 234 -12.30 22.48 -9.20
CA VAL A 234 -10.92 22.45 -9.63
C VAL A 234 -10.82 22.70 -11.10
N ASP A 235 -11.77 22.28 -11.91
CA ASP A 235 -11.84 22.67 -13.31
C ASP A 235 -12.20 24.17 -13.40
N ASP A 236 -13.03 24.72 -12.50
CA ASP A 236 -13.31 26.15 -12.38
C ASP A 236 -12.14 26.92 -11.78
N LEU A 237 -11.38 26.37 -10.83
CA LEU A 237 -10.16 26.97 -10.29
C LEU A 237 -9.00 26.79 -11.26
N GLU A 238 -8.97 25.72 -12.03
CA GLU A 238 -8.02 25.46 -13.11
C GLU A 238 -8.39 26.31 -14.32
N ASN A 239 -9.66 26.63 -14.57
CA ASN A 239 -10.09 27.57 -15.60
C ASN A 239 -9.88 29.02 -15.15
N THR A 240 -10.27 29.37 -13.92
CA THR A 240 -10.07 30.69 -13.29
C THR A 240 -8.58 30.95 -13.05
N MET A 241 -7.81 29.91 -12.76
CA MET A 241 -6.35 29.96 -12.58
C MET A 241 -5.57 29.28 -13.72
N SER A 242 -6.23 29.19 -14.87
CA SER A 242 -5.89 28.66 -16.21
C SER A 242 -5.06 27.36 -16.40
N ARG A 243 -4.09 26.98 -15.56
CA ARG A 243 -3.30 25.73 -15.66
C ARG A 243 -2.57 25.44 -14.34
N LEU A 244 -3.25 24.89 -13.34
CA LEU A 244 -2.57 24.38 -12.14
C LEU A 244 -1.68 23.18 -12.53
N PRO A 245 -0.57 22.89 -11.82
CA PRO A 245 0.30 21.75 -12.11
C PRO A 245 -0.33 20.42 -11.64
N ARG A 246 -1.55 20.13 -12.12
CA ARG A 246 -2.35 18.94 -11.80
C ARG A 246 -1.77 17.69 -12.46
N GLU A 247 -1.44 17.75 -13.74
CA GLU A 247 -0.85 16.61 -14.47
C GLU A 247 0.45 16.13 -13.80
N PRO A 248 1.44 16.99 -13.50
CA PRO A 248 2.63 16.55 -12.76
C PRO A 248 2.31 15.93 -11.39
N ALA A 249 1.29 16.43 -10.69
CA ALA A 249 0.87 15.89 -9.41
C ALA A 249 0.19 14.52 -9.54
N ALA A 250 -0.66 14.35 -10.54
CA ALA A 250 -1.36 13.10 -10.84
C ALA A 250 -0.38 12.02 -11.30
N ASP A 251 0.56 12.37 -12.20
CA ASP A 251 1.62 11.48 -12.66
C ASP A 251 2.52 11.04 -11.51
N LEU A 252 2.93 11.99 -10.65
CA LEU A 252 3.71 11.65 -9.47
C LEU A 252 2.91 10.76 -8.51
N ALA A 253 1.66 11.10 -8.21
CA ALA A 253 0.81 10.28 -7.36
C ALA A 253 0.70 8.86 -7.92
N HIS A 254 0.50 8.71 -9.24
CA HIS A 254 0.45 7.41 -9.90
C HIS A 254 1.75 6.63 -9.73
N GLN A 255 2.90 7.26 -9.97
CA GLN A 255 4.21 6.62 -9.81
C GLN A 255 4.46 6.17 -8.36
N LEU A 256 4.09 7.00 -7.38
CA LEU A 256 4.25 6.67 -5.96
C LEU A 256 3.37 5.49 -5.52
N HIS A 257 2.15 5.37 -6.07
CA HIS A 257 1.23 4.28 -5.73
C HIS A 257 1.63 2.94 -6.37
N LEU A 258 2.23 2.96 -7.55
CA LEU A 258 2.72 1.76 -8.21
C LEU A 258 4.05 1.24 -7.64
N ALA A 259 4.71 2.04 -6.79
CA ALA A 259 6.00 1.70 -6.23
C ALA A 259 5.93 0.55 -5.22
N PRO A 260 7.01 -0.25 -5.09
CA PRO A 260 7.09 -1.32 -4.08
C PRO A 260 7.20 -0.78 -2.65
N SER A 261 7.66 0.46 -2.48
CA SER A 261 7.69 1.15 -1.20
C SER A 261 6.43 1.99 -1.02
N VAL A 262 5.95 2.11 0.21
CA VAL A 262 4.77 2.91 0.52
C VAL A 262 5.20 4.36 0.73
N TYR A 263 4.79 5.23 -0.18
CA TYR A 263 4.99 6.67 -0.06
C TYR A 263 3.76 7.33 0.55
N SER A 264 3.98 8.33 1.39
CA SER A 264 2.89 9.11 1.98
C SER A 264 3.29 10.57 2.14
N LEU A 265 2.34 11.47 1.86
CA LEU A 265 2.47 12.87 2.21
C LEU A 265 1.95 13.09 3.63
N LYS A 266 2.72 13.80 4.45
CA LYS A 266 2.30 14.14 5.81
C LYS A 266 2.53 15.60 6.11
N TRP A 267 1.46 16.28 6.50
CA TRP A 267 1.52 17.63 6.99
C TRP A 267 2.21 17.73 8.36
N PRO A 268 2.72 18.92 8.73
CA PRO A 268 3.20 19.18 10.08
C PRO A 268 2.16 18.78 11.13
N ALA A 269 2.65 18.29 12.26
CA ALA A 269 1.81 17.85 13.37
C ALA A 269 1.21 19.04 14.10
N ARG A 270 0.16 18.83 14.90
CA ARG A 270 -0.40 19.89 15.76
C ARG A 270 0.63 20.53 16.70
N THR A 271 1.68 19.78 17.05
CA THR A 271 2.79 20.23 17.89
C THR A 271 3.93 20.88 17.09
N ALA A 272 3.72 21.21 15.81
CA ALA A 272 4.79 21.67 14.91
C ALA A 272 5.60 22.85 15.48
N ALA A 273 4.92 23.80 16.12
CA ALA A 273 5.53 24.97 16.76
C ALA A 273 6.63 24.62 17.78
N THR A 274 6.57 23.44 18.42
CA THR A 274 7.54 23.02 19.43
C THR A 274 8.75 22.27 18.86
N ARG A 275 8.68 21.83 17.59
CA ARG A 275 9.66 20.91 16.97
C ARG A 275 10.09 21.37 15.59
N LEU A 276 10.48 22.62 15.46
CA LEU A 276 10.84 23.22 14.17
C LEU A 276 12.04 22.55 13.46
N GLU A 277 12.91 21.83 14.17
CA GLU A 277 14.08 21.13 13.57
C GLU A 277 13.72 20.04 12.55
N VAL A 278 12.52 19.46 12.67
CA VAL A 278 12.08 18.39 11.78
C VAL A 278 11.41 18.92 10.50
N TYR A 279 11.25 20.23 10.38
CA TYR A 279 10.61 20.88 9.23
C TYR A 279 11.61 21.73 8.43
N GLN A 280 11.25 22.07 7.19
CA GLN A 280 11.87 23.14 6.44
C GLN A 280 11.16 24.44 6.82
N CYS A 281 11.86 25.35 7.48
CA CYS A 281 11.30 26.61 7.94
C CYS A 281 11.60 27.71 6.92
N LEU A 282 10.58 28.37 6.40
CA LEU A 282 10.71 29.59 5.58
C LEU A 282 10.50 30.81 6.48
N ASN A 283 11.44 31.74 6.48
CA ASN A 283 11.35 32.93 7.32
C ASN A 283 10.65 34.07 6.56
N LEU A 284 9.44 34.41 7.00
CA LEU A 284 8.65 35.51 6.44
C LEU A 284 9.41 36.85 6.46
N ALA A 285 10.11 37.16 7.56
CA ALA A 285 10.85 38.42 7.71
C ALA A 285 12.00 38.57 6.69
N ASN A 286 12.45 37.46 6.11
CA ASN A 286 13.51 37.41 5.10
C ASN A 286 12.96 36.96 3.74
N GLY A 287 11.71 37.31 3.42
CA GLY A 287 11.11 37.01 2.12
C GLY A 287 10.98 35.52 1.80
N GLY A 288 10.84 34.67 2.83
CA GLY A 288 10.75 33.22 2.67
C GLY A 288 12.09 32.48 2.60
N ALA A 289 13.21 33.12 2.91
CA ALA A 289 14.51 32.44 2.97
C ALA A 289 14.49 31.26 3.96
N ILE A 290 15.19 30.17 3.60
CA ILE A 290 15.26 28.97 4.44
C ILE A 290 16.01 29.29 5.74
N LEU A 291 15.35 29.06 6.87
CA LEU A 291 15.93 29.10 8.21
C LEU A 291 16.29 27.68 8.64
N ASP A 292 17.58 27.36 8.70
CA ASP A 292 18.04 26.05 9.16
C ASP A 292 18.05 25.99 10.69
N LEU A 293 17.16 25.16 11.24
CA LEU A 293 17.07 24.85 12.67
C LEU A 293 17.50 23.41 12.97
N SER A 294 18.08 22.70 12.00
CA SER A 294 18.54 21.33 12.19
C SER A 294 19.65 21.26 13.24
N GLY A 295 19.61 20.24 14.11
CA GLY A 295 20.58 20.08 15.20
C GLY A 295 20.46 21.10 16.35
N THR A 296 19.59 22.10 16.25
CA THR A 296 19.39 23.09 17.32
C THR A 296 18.48 22.53 18.42
N LYS A 297 18.82 22.78 19.69
CA LYS A 297 17.94 22.47 20.83
C LYS A 297 16.84 23.52 20.97
N ALA A 298 15.70 23.16 21.57
CA ALA A 298 14.58 24.08 21.80
C ALA A 298 14.99 25.39 22.52
N ALA A 299 15.91 25.30 23.49
CA ALA A 299 16.41 26.46 24.25
C ALA A 299 17.58 27.22 23.57
N SER A 300 17.97 26.83 22.35
CA SER A 300 19.10 27.46 21.66
C SER A 300 18.80 28.91 21.30
N GLN A 301 19.86 29.73 21.25
CA GLN A 301 19.75 31.13 20.86
C GLN A 301 19.22 31.30 19.44
N ALA A 302 19.55 30.36 18.53
CA ALA A 302 19.04 30.34 17.15
C ALA A 302 17.51 30.19 17.05
N ARG A 303 16.84 29.73 18.12
CA ARG A 303 15.37 29.63 18.18
C ARG A 303 14.69 30.75 18.94
N ARG A 304 15.45 31.59 19.64
CA ARG A 304 14.85 32.69 20.41
C ARG A 304 14.18 33.65 19.44
N GLY A 305 12.92 33.94 19.69
CA GLY A 305 12.12 34.82 18.83
C GLY A 305 11.62 34.17 17.54
N VAL A 306 11.86 32.87 17.30
CA VAL A 306 11.27 32.16 16.17
C VAL A 306 9.84 31.77 16.51
N ILE A 307 8.87 32.29 15.77
CA ILE A 307 7.44 32.04 15.95
C ILE A 307 6.95 31.26 14.74
N TYR A 308 6.32 30.12 15.01
CA TYR A 308 5.60 29.36 13.99
C TYR A 308 4.32 30.11 13.58
N LEU A 309 4.12 30.27 12.27
CA LEU A 309 2.93 30.90 11.72
C LEU A 309 1.96 29.82 11.22
N PHE A 310 2.31 29.12 10.13
CA PHE A 310 1.43 28.11 9.55
C PHE A 310 2.12 27.12 8.61
N ASP A 311 1.37 26.11 8.15
CA ASP A 311 1.84 25.05 7.25
C ASP A 311 1.76 25.48 5.78
N ILE A 312 2.83 25.23 5.00
CA ILE A 312 2.92 25.57 3.57
C ILE A 312 2.82 24.33 2.69
N ALA A 313 3.57 23.27 2.99
CA ALA A 313 3.57 22.04 2.20
C ALA A 313 3.76 20.80 3.09
N PRO A 314 3.16 19.65 2.73
CA PRO A 314 3.42 18.42 3.43
C PRO A 314 4.85 17.92 3.14
N GLY A 315 5.36 17.01 3.96
CA GLY A 315 6.59 16.30 3.68
C GLY A 315 6.30 14.99 2.95
N LEU A 316 7.28 14.50 2.19
CA LEU A 316 7.22 13.18 1.55
C LEU A 316 7.96 12.16 2.42
N PHE A 317 7.26 11.09 2.76
CA PHE A 317 7.76 10.00 3.58
C PHE A 317 7.70 8.68 2.81
N VAL A 318 8.65 7.80 3.10
CA VAL A 318 8.72 6.46 2.52
C VAL A 318 8.79 5.42 3.63
N GLU A 319 8.05 4.34 3.45
CA GLU A 319 8.08 3.13 4.27
C GLU A 319 8.44 1.97 3.35
N ARG A 320 9.67 1.47 3.46
CA ARG A 320 10.14 0.35 2.64
C ARG A 320 9.50 -0.94 3.10
N VAL A 321 9.16 -1.82 2.16
CA VAL A 321 8.64 -3.16 2.45
C VAL A 321 9.68 -4.18 2.00
N GLU A 322 10.33 -4.84 2.96
CA GLU A 322 11.35 -5.86 2.69
C GLU A 322 10.94 -7.18 3.36
N GLY A 323 10.85 -8.26 2.57
CA GLY A 323 10.49 -9.59 3.08
C GLY A 323 9.13 -9.65 3.80
N GLY A 324 8.15 -8.85 3.35
CA GLY A 324 6.81 -8.77 3.94
C GLY A 324 6.73 -7.95 5.23
N ARG A 325 7.83 -7.32 5.68
CA ARG A 325 7.84 -6.42 6.84
C ARG A 325 8.06 -4.99 6.41
N LYS A 326 7.28 -4.08 7.01
CA LYS A 326 7.47 -2.65 6.82
C LYS A 326 8.62 -2.16 7.69
N LEU A 327 9.56 -1.45 7.07
CA LEU A 327 10.67 -0.79 7.75
C LEU A 327 10.21 0.56 8.34
N GLY A 328 11.07 1.17 9.15
CA GLY A 328 10.76 2.46 9.78
C GLY A 328 10.44 3.55 8.75
N LEU A 329 9.40 4.34 9.04
CA LEU A 329 9.01 5.49 8.22
C LEU A 329 10.14 6.53 8.18
N LYS A 330 10.58 6.89 6.98
CA LYS A 330 11.67 7.83 6.74
C LYS A 330 11.16 9.06 6.00
N ALA A 331 11.48 10.25 6.48
CA ALA A 331 11.26 11.48 5.73
C ALA A 331 12.31 11.60 4.61
N ILE A 332 11.87 11.66 3.35
CA ILE A 332 12.75 11.92 2.20
C ILE A 332 12.65 13.36 1.71
N VAL A 333 11.56 14.06 2.04
CA VAL A 333 11.41 15.53 1.99
C VAL A 333 10.73 15.98 3.27
N LYS A 334 11.32 16.97 3.96
CA LYS A 334 10.72 17.55 5.18
C LYS A 334 9.46 18.36 4.82
N PRO A 335 8.42 18.36 5.66
CA PRO A 335 7.32 19.31 5.52
C PRO A 335 7.80 20.75 5.63
N THR A 336 7.12 21.67 4.95
CA THR A 336 7.48 23.10 4.91
C THR A 336 6.52 23.93 5.73
N VAL A 337 7.06 24.79 6.60
CA VAL A 337 6.31 25.68 7.48
C VAL A 337 6.78 27.12 7.33
N LEU A 338 5.87 28.08 7.50
CA LEU A 338 6.20 29.49 7.60
C LEU A 338 6.49 29.84 9.06
N VAL A 339 7.58 30.56 9.28
CA VAL A 339 7.98 31.10 10.57
C VAL A 339 8.33 32.58 10.42
N THR A 340 8.45 33.28 11.54
CA THR A 340 9.10 34.60 11.59
C THR A 340 10.12 34.62 12.71
N ASN A 341 11.20 35.39 12.55
CA ASN A 341 12.21 35.63 13.58
C ASN A 341 12.41 37.12 13.89
N SER A 342 11.44 37.97 13.54
CA SER A 342 11.55 39.44 13.61
C SER A 342 11.76 40.01 15.03
N GLY A 343 11.73 39.18 16.07
CA GLY A 343 12.00 39.60 17.45
C GLY A 343 10.93 40.53 18.05
N GLY A 344 9.82 40.77 17.34
CA GLY A 344 8.68 41.60 17.73
C GLY A 344 7.36 41.04 17.20
N ASP A 345 6.26 41.78 17.38
CA ASP A 345 4.93 41.36 16.95
C ASP A 345 4.86 41.15 15.43
N VAL A 346 4.10 40.14 15.02
CA VAL A 346 3.88 39.80 13.61
C VAL A 346 3.05 40.92 12.97
N LEU A 347 3.59 41.57 11.94
CA LEU A 347 2.90 42.64 11.23
C LEU A 347 1.56 42.15 10.70
N GLN A 348 0.50 42.89 11.06
CA GLN A 348 -0.87 42.62 10.63
C GLN A 348 -1.30 43.65 9.58
N GLY A 349 -2.00 43.20 8.55
CA GLY A 349 -2.53 44.03 7.49
C GLY A 349 -3.59 43.30 6.66
N PRO A 350 -4.22 44.01 5.71
CA PRO A 350 -5.11 43.37 4.75
C PRO A 350 -4.31 42.40 3.87
N THR A 351 -4.89 41.24 3.61
CA THR A 351 -4.37 40.18 2.73
C THR A 351 -5.51 39.70 1.83
N ILE A 352 -5.19 39.02 0.74
CA ILE A 352 -6.19 38.42 -0.14
C ILE A 352 -7.05 37.44 0.65
N MET A 353 -6.43 36.59 1.47
CA MET A 353 -7.16 35.57 2.21
C MET A 353 -8.05 36.17 3.31
N SER A 354 -7.60 37.22 4.00
CA SER A 354 -8.46 37.93 4.96
C SER A 354 -9.59 38.69 4.27
N PHE A 355 -9.34 39.26 3.08
CA PHE A 355 -10.39 39.87 2.26
C PHE A 355 -11.46 38.86 1.84
N LEU A 356 -11.06 37.69 1.33
CA LEU A 356 -11.98 36.62 0.93
C LEU A 356 -12.77 36.06 2.12
N TRP A 357 -12.16 35.99 3.30
CA TRP A 357 -12.83 35.55 4.51
C TRP A 357 -13.84 36.58 5.04
N ASN A 358 -13.50 37.87 5.01
CA ASN A 358 -14.32 38.92 5.62
C ASN A 358 -15.51 39.36 4.76
N ASN A 359 -15.42 39.24 3.44
CA ASN A 359 -16.49 39.68 2.51
C ASN A 359 -17.50 38.56 2.22
N THR A 360 -17.84 37.74 3.20
CA THR A 360 -18.93 36.79 3.05
C THR A 360 -20.26 37.50 2.97
N PRO A 361 -21.15 37.19 2.00
CA PRO A 361 -22.56 37.52 2.16
C PRO A 361 -23.09 36.65 3.31
N THR A 362 -23.12 37.19 4.52
CA THR A 362 -23.88 36.60 5.61
C THR A 362 -25.34 36.65 5.20
N SER A 363 -25.92 35.50 4.88
CA SER A 363 -27.37 35.29 4.85
C SER A 363 -27.90 35.51 6.27
N GLN A 364 -28.09 36.78 6.65
CA GLN A 364 -29.00 37.27 7.70
C GLN A 364 -28.78 38.77 7.93
N GLY A 365 -29.86 39.54 7.78
CA GLY A 365 -30.12 40.68 8.66
C GLY A 365 -29.54 42.03 8.23
N THR A 366 -30.42 42.81 7.61
CA THR A 366 -30.50 44.27 7.64
C THR A 366 -29.83 44.93 8.86
N SER A 367 -29.17 46.07 8.59
CA SER A 367 -28.78 47.15 9.51
C SER A 367 -27.29 47.24 9.86
N ARG A 368 -26.51 47.87 8.98
CA ARG A 368 -25.52 48.82 9.46
C ARG A 368 -25.76 50.18 8.82
N SER A 369 -26.19 51.08 9.69
CA SER A 369 -26.45 52.49 9.51
C SER A 369 -25.33 53.19 8.76
N THR A 370 -25.75 53.99 7.78
CA THR A 370 -25.06 55.18 7.33
C THR A 370 -24.71 56.08 8.52
N SER A 371 -23.42 56.21 8.85
CA SER A 371 -22.92 57.36 9.61
C SER A 371 -22.08 58.24 8.68
N ARG A 372 -22.75 59.30 8.24
CA ARG A 372 -22.28 60.46 7.48
C ARG A 372 -21.04 61.12 8.09
N ALA A 373 -20.13 61.47 7.19
CA ALA A 373 -19.51 62.78 6.98
C ALA A 373 -18.89 63.52 8.19
N SER A 374 -17.56 63.55 8.20
CA SER A 374 -16.79 64.67 8.76
C SER A 374 -16.46 65.67 7.65
N SER A 375 -17.19 66.77 7.57
CA SER A 375 -16.75 67.97 6.85
C SER A 375 -17.00 69.21 7.68
N SER A 376 -15.94 69.98 7.77
CA SER A 376 -15.77 71.28 8.41
C SER A 376 -16.82 72.33 8.01
N ARG A 377 -17.30 73.13 8.99
CA ARG A 377 -17.26 74.59 8.90
C ARG A 377 -17.58 75.26 10.24
N ARG A 378 -16.84 76.34 10.47
CA ARG A 378 -16.79 77.22 11.66
C ARG A 378 -17.82 78.38 11.50
N PRO A 379 -17.91 79.38 12.40
CA PRO A 379 -19.10 79.70 13.19
C PRO A 379 -19.71 81.09 12.89
N ALA A 380 -20.90 81.40 13.42
CA ALA A 380 -21.31 82.78 13.74
C ALA A 380 -22.63 82.82 14.55
N GLY A 381 -22.61 83.60 15.64
CA GLY A 381 -23.70 84.51 16.00
C GLY A 381 -24.81 84.01 16.91
N SER A 382 -24.80 84.53 18.16
CA SER A 382 -25.89 85.21 18.90
C SER A 382 -27.32 84.63 18.76
N VAL A 383 -28.11 84.38 19.81
CA VAL A 383 -28.73 85.43 20.65
C VAL A 383 -29.11 84.88 22.04
N ILE A 384 -28.92 85.78 22.99
CA ILE A 384 -29.34 85.89 24.40
C ILE A 384 -30.78 85.40 24.70
N SER A 385 -30.97 84.69 25.81
CA SER A 385 -32.07 84.98 26.75
C SER A 385 -31.76 84.53 28.17
N ALA A 386 -31.94 85.47 29.08
CA ALA A 386 -31.59 85.53 30.49
C ALA A 386 -32.53 84.63 31.35
N SER A 387 -31.97 83.87 32.29
CA SER A 387 -31.89 84.18 33.72
C SER A 387 -33.21 84.12 34.49
N SER A 388 -33.32 83.16 35.41
CA SER A 388 -33.76 83.42 36.79
C SER A 388 -33.70 82.14 37.64
N ARG A 389 -32.77 82.11 38.60
CA ARG A 389 -32.99 81.71 40.00
C ARG A 389 -31.66 81.66 40.73
N GLN A 390 -31.44 82.65 41.59
CA GLN A 390 -30.51 82.56 42.70
C GLN A 390 -31.31 82.76 43.98
N ARG A 391 -31.13 81.85 44.92
CA ARG A 391 -31.68 81.90 46.29
C ARG A 391 -30.62 82.49 47.21
N TYR A 392 -31.12 83.23 48.19
CA TYR A 392 -30.48 83.81 49.39
C TYR A 392 -29.52 84.97 49.18
#